data_AF-A0A8J6ZHP9-F1
#
_entry.id   AF-A0A8J6ZHP9-F1
#
_cell.length_a   1.000
_cell.length_b   1.000
_cell.length_c   1.000
_cell.angle_alpha   90.00
_cell.angle_beta   90.00
_cell.angle_gamma   90.00
#
_symmetry.space_group_name_H-M   'P 1'
#
loop_
_entity.id
_entity.type
_entity.pdbx_description
1 polymer ?
#
loop_
_entity_poly.entity_id
_entity_poly.type
_entity_poly.pdbx_seq_one_letter_code
_entity_poly.pdbx_strand_id
1 'polypeptide(L)'
;MTTSIIPALENFYDLNSQHQDHRSGDCTLLWRRGKLLVKPLGRAKLPYLPSLNSQRSLVECLKHSPVNLVSIDAKLGEDLLQFWADACEQAHKPIFLHIPARNKQLKQGNQTLRWLQRIIDSIVGFFLLLLLSPVILGLIILMQIFSPESLFCHEWHVGERGRLFRAIRFSTTAKYNITPLGRWMHKYSLDNLPLLFNVLRGDMSLIGSRSWTLADAIQIIEEEYRIQNSEFKMGYAPLR
;
A
#
# COMPACT_ATOMS: atom_id res chain seq x y z
N MET A 1 -15.89 -9.52 -37.35
CA MET A 1 -17.30 -9.76 -36.98
C MET A 1 -17.29 -10.23 -35.54
N THR A 2 -17.43 -9.27 -34.61
CA THR A 2 -18.66 -9.00 -33.80
C THR A 2 -18.75 -10.02 -32.66
N THR A 3 -18.82 -9.67 -31.37
CA THR A 3 -19.23 -8.41 -30.72
C THR A 3 -18.82 -8.48 -29.24
N SER A 4 -18.59 -7.31 -28.66
CA SER A 4 -18.62 -6.97 -27.24
C SER A 4 -19.70 -7.75 -26.45
N ILE A 5 -19.56 -7.97 -25.14
CA ILE A 5 -20.00 -7.00 -24.13
C ILE A 5 -19.42 -7.42 -22.77
N ILE A 6 -18.74 -6.47 -22.15
CA ILE A 6 -18.48 -6.41 -20.71
C ILE A 6 -19.80 -5.99 -20.05
N PRO A 7 -20.26 -6.69 -19.00
CA PRO A 7 -20.94 -6.07 -17.88
C PRO A 7 -19.96 -6.07 -16.69
N ALA A 8 -19.52 -4.90 -16.19
CA ALA A 8 -20.10 -4.27 -15.00
C ALA A 8 -20.28 -5.32 -13.87
N LEU A 9 -19.45 -5.43 -12.82
CA LEU A 9 -18.91 -4.37 -11.95
C LEU A 9 -19.91 -3.24 -11.69
N GLU A 10 -21.17 -3.60 -11.47
CA GLU A 10 -22.12 -2.77 -10.74
C GLU A 10 -22.61 -3.53 -9.51
N ASN A 11 -22.57 -2.81 -8.39
CA ASN A 11 -23.34 -3.02 -7.16
C ASN A 11 -22.89 -4.12 -6.20
N PHE A 12 -21.73 -3.89 -5.58
CA PHE A 12 -21.38 -4.46 -4.27
C PHE A 12 -21.91 -3.59 -3.10
N TYR A 13 -23.13 -3.05 -3.24
CA TYR A 13 -23.94 -2.55 -2.13
C TYR A 13 -25.39 -2.66 -2.56
N ASP A 14 -26.10 -3.70 -2.10
CA ASP A 14 -27.53 -3.58 -1.86
C ASP A 14 -27.85 -4.28 -0.54
N LEU A 15 -28.06 -3.45 0.48
CA LEU A 15 -28.66 -3.81 1.74
C LEU A 15 -30.18 -3.92 1.52
N ASN A 16 -30.71 -5.12 1.76
CA ASN A 16 -32.13 -5.44 1.98
C ASN A 16 -33.14 -5.08 0.88
N SER A 17 -33.73 -6.11 0.28
CA SER A 17 -35.18 -6.20 0.11
C SER A 17 -35.60 -7.67 -0.07
N GLN A 18 -36.50 -8.12 0.78
CA GLN A 18 -37.20 -9.40 0.66
C GLN A 18 -38.03 -9.41 -0.62
N HIS A 19 -37.84 -10.43 -1.47
CA HIS A 19 -38.93 -11.07 -2.20
C HIS A 19 -38.51 -12.49 -2.60
N GLN A 20 -39.32 -13.46 -2.20
CA GLN A 20 -39.26 -14.83 -2.68
C GLN A 20 -39.67 -14.84 -4.16
N ASP A 21 -38.90 -15.51 -5.01
CA ASP A 21 -39.50 -16.29 -6.10
C ASP A 21 -38.57 -17.40 -6.59
N HIS A 22 -39.19 -18.53 -6.93
CA HIS A 22 -38.61 -19.83 -7.15
C HIS A 22 -37.89 -19.97 -8.53
N ARG A 23 -36.85 -20.84 -8.55
CA ARG A 23 -36.19 -21.51 -9.70
C ARG A 23 -35.08 -20.75 -10.43
N SER A 24 -33.84 -20.93 -9.99
CA SER A 24 -32.73 -21.52 -10.75
C SER A 24 -31.52 -21.70 -9.83
N GLY A 25 -30.87 -22.86 -9.87
CA GLY A 25 -29.69 -23.13 -9.05
C GLY A 25 -28.49 -22.37 -9.59
N ASP A 26 -28.31 -21.13 -9.15
CA ASP A 26 -27.18 -20.29 -9.57
C ASP A 26 -25.85 -21.00 -9.26
N CYS A 27 -25.03 -21.20 -10.28
CA CYS A 27 -23.71 -21.81 -10.17
C CYS A 27 -22.65 -20.74 -10.46
N THR A 28 -21.59 -20.69 -9.66
CA THR A 28 -20.43 -19.87 -9.97
C THR A 28 -19.45 -20.67 -10.83
N LEU A 29 -19.12 -20.12 -11.99
CA LEU A 29 -18.12 -20.65 -12.91
C LEU A 29 -16.76 -20.03 -12.58
N LEU A 30 -15.78 -20.87 -12.22
CA LEU A 30 -14.41 -20.44 -11.90
C LEU A 30 -13.43 -21.09 -12.88
N TRP A 31 -12.67 -20.28 -13.60
CA TRP A 31 -11.60 -20.77 -14.48
C TRP A 31 -10.26 -20.82 -13.75
N ARG A 32 -9.64 -22.00 -13.61
CA ARG A 32 -8.32 -22.14 -12.96
C ARG A 32 -7.50 -23.29 -13.56
N ARG A 33 -6.24 -23.00 -13.95
CA ARG A 33 -5.28 -23.99 -14.52
C ARG A 33 -5.86 -24.82 -15.69
N GLY A 34 -6.59 -24.18 -16.59
CA GLY A 34 -7.20 -24.86 -17.75
C GLY A 34 -8.40 -25.76 -17.40
N LYS A 35 -8.95 -25.67 -16.18
CA LYS A 35 -10.15 -26.39 -15.76
C LYS A 35 -11.26 -25.38 -15.41
N LEU A 36 -12.47 -25.66 -15.89
CA LEU A 36 -13.69 -24.94 -15.50
C LEU A 36 -14.29 -25.63 -14.28
N LEU A 37 -14.30 -24.95 -13.15
CA LEU A 37 -14.87 -25.42 -11.90
C LEU A 37 -16.25 -24.82 -11.74
N VAL A 38 -17.29 -25.66 -11.78
CA VAL A 38 -18.68 -25.28 -11.51
C VAL A 38 -18.93 -25.53 -10.03
N LYS A 39 -19.14 -24.47 -9.25
CA LYS A 39 -19.54 -24.58 -7.84
C LYS A 39 -20.99 -24.14 -7.70
N PRO A 40 -21.82 -24.85 -6.90
CA PRO A 40 -23.11 -24.29 -6.51
C PRO A 40 -22.85 -22.97 -5.78
N LEU A 41 -23.75 -21.98 -5.90
CA LEU A 41 -23.76 -20.76 -5.09
C LEU A 41 -24.09 -21.10 -3.62
N GLY A 42 -23.37 -22.07 -3.06
CA GLY A 42 -23.29 -22.24 -1.62
C GLY A 42 -22.61 -21.00 -1.12
N ARG A 43 -23.36 -20.18 -0.37
CA ARG A 43 -22.86 -19.08 0.47
C ARG A 43 -21.43 -19.45 0.83
N ALA A 44 -20.44 -18.79 0.21
CA ALA A 44 -19.10 -18.87 0.72
C ALA A 44 -19.29 -18.47 2.18
N LYS A 45 -19.10 -19.41 3.12
CA LYS A 45 -19.06 -19.07 4.52
C LYS A 45 -17.99 -18.00 4.57
N LEU A 46 -18.39 -16.73 4.61
CA LEU A 46 -17.51 -15.67 5.04
C LEU A 46 -16.94 -16.26 6.32
N PRO A 47 -15.63 -16.51 6.42
CA PRO A 47 -15.08 -16.91 7.70
C PRO A 47 -15.57 -15.84 8.67
N TYR A 48 -16.25 -16.28 9.74
CA TYR A 48 -16.77 -15.38 10.76
C TYR A 48 -15.57 -14.57 11.25
N LEU A 49 -15.46 -13.34 10.74
CA LEU A 49 -14.46 -12.39 11.17
C LEU A 49 -14.99 -11.91 12.51
N PRO A 50 -14.31 -12.21 13.63
CA PRO A 50 -14.71 -11.65 14.90
C PRO A 50 -14.75 -10.12 14.75
N SER A 51 -15.63 -9.45 15.48
CA SER A 51 -15.63 -7.99 15.52
C SER A 51 -14.20 -7.53 15.83
N LEU A 52 -13.61 -6.78 14.89
CA LEU A 52 -12.22 -6.33 14.91
C LEU A 52 -12.04 -5.18 15.92
N ASN A 53 -12.57 -5.36 17.13
CA ASN A 53 -12.59 -4.33 18.18
C ASN A 53 -11.21 -4.14 18.83
N SER A 54 -10.23 -5.01 18.52
CA SER A 54 -8.88 -4.99 19.11
C SER A 54 -7.82 -5.35 18.07
N GLN A 55 -6.72 -4.60 18.02
CA GLN A 55 -5.58 -4.88 17.14
C GLN A 55 -5.03 -6.31 17.32
N ARG A 56 -5.01 -6.81 18.56
CA ARG A 56 -4.49 -8.14 18.89
C ARG A 56 -5.31 -9.27 18.26
N SER A 57 -6.64 -9.15 18.25
CA SER A 57 -7.49 -10.17 17.61
C SER A 57 -7.29 -10.17 16.09
N LEU A 58 -7.14 -8.99 15.50
CA LEU A 58 -6.80 -8.88 14.07
C LEU A 58 -5.46 -9.55 13.75
N VAL A 59 -4.41 -9.27 14.52
CA VAL A 59 -3.08 -9.88 14.33
C VAL A 59 -3.16 -11.40 14.43
N GLU A 60 -3.86 -11.93 15.44
CA GLU A 60 -4.01 -13.37 15.63
C GLU A 60 -4.79 -14.02 14.48
N CYS A 61 -5.90 -13.39 14.05
CA CYS A 61 -6.64 -13.83 12.88
C CYS A 61 -5.78 -13.82 11.61
N LEU A 62 -4.97 -12.79 11.41
CA LEU A 62 -4.07 -12.69 10.27
C LEU A 62 -3.02 -13.80 10.30
N LYS A 63 -2.40 -14.08 11.44
CA LYS A 63 -1.39 -15.15 11.58
C LYS A 63 -1.94 -16.52 11.20
N HIS A 64 -3.14 -16.87 11.66
CA HIS A 64 -3.78 -18.16 11.37
C HIS A 64 -4.52 -18.21 10.03
N SER A 65 -4.67 -17.07 9.37
CA SER A 65 -5.36 -17.01 8.08
C SER A 65 -4.50 -17.61 6.96
N PRO A 66 -5.08 -18.38 6.02
CA PRO A 66 -4.37 -18.89 4.84
C PRO A 66 -4.11 -17.81 3.77
N VAL A 67 -4.48 -16.55 4.03
CA VAL A 67 -4.32 -15.44 3.08
C VAL A 67 -2.85 -15.05 2.94
N ASN A 68 -2.36 -14.96 1.70
CA ASN A 68 -0.97 -14.62 1.39
C ASN A 68 -0.73 -13.10 1.24
N LEU A 69 -1.78 -12.31 1.04
CA LEU A 69 -1.69 -10.89 0.74
C LEU A 69 -2.99 -10.18 1.16
N VAL A 70 -2.85 -9.01 1.80
CA VAL A 70 -3.98 -8.16 2.18
C VAL A 70 -4.01 -6.94 1.25
N SER A 71 -5.15 -6.67 0.61
CA SER A 71 -5.34 -5.47 -0.22
C SER A 71 -6.43 -4.61 0.43
N ILE A 72 -6.15 -3.32 0.63
CA ILE A 72 -7.03 -2.37 1.31
C ILE A 72 -7.38 -1.21 0.36
N ASP A 73 -8.61 -0.72 0.43
CA ASP A 73 -9.05 0.45 -0.33
C ASP A 73 -8.60 1.74 0.38
N ALA A 74 -8.11 2.72 -0.38
CA ALA A 74 -7.70 4.02 0.13
C ALA A 74 -8.84 4.80 0.80
N LYS A 75 -10.11 4.48 0.46
CA LYS A 75 -11.31 5.10 1.04
C LYS A 75 -11.51 4.80 2.52
N LEU A 76 -10.78 3.85 3.10
CA LEU A 76 -10.90 3.49 4.51
C LEU A 76 -10.38 4.58 5.47
N GLY A 77 -9.69 5.60 4.94
CA GLY A 77 -9.06 6.65 5.74
C GLY A 77 -7.70 6.22 6.28
N GLU A 78 -6.91 7.22 6.70
CA GLU A 78 -5.52 7.01 7.09
C GLU A 78 -5.37 6.18 8.38
N ASP A 79 -6.14 6.49 9.42
CA ASP A 79 -6.05 5.82 10.73
C ASP A 79 -6.29 4.31 10.61
N LEU A 80 -7.31 3.92 9.84
CA LEU A 80 -7.65 2.53 9.61
C LEU A 80 -6.60 1.84 8.74
N LEU A 81 -6.06 2.53 7.73
CA LEU A 81 -4.93 2.01 6.94
C LEU A 81 -3.72 1.72 7.82
N GLN A 82 -3.35 2.65 8.71
CA GLN A 82 -2.24 2.49 9.64
C GLN A 82 -2.48 1.32 10.60
N PHE A 83 -3.68 1.23 11.18
CA PHE A 83 -4.09 0.12 12.05
C PHE A 83 -3.94 -1.25 11.37
N TRP A 84 -4.40 -1.38 10.13
CA TRP A 84 -4.27 -2.61 9.36
C TRP A 84 -2.83 -2.88 8.93
N ALA A 85 -2.07 -1.85 8.57
CA ALA A 85 -0.66 -1.96 8.22
C ALA A 85 0.17 -2.49 9.40
N ASP A 86 -0.03 -1.95 10.59
CA ASP A 86 0.61 -2.41 11.82
C ASP A 86 0.23 -3.86 12.16
N ALA A 87 -1.05 -4.22 11.99
CA ALA A 87 -1.50 -5.58 12.25
C ALA A 87 -0.92 -6.59 11.23
N CYS A 88 -0.84 -6.20 9.95
CA CYS A 88 -0.25 -7.02 8.90
C CYS A 88 1.26 -7.18 9.09
N GLU A 89 1.97 -6.12 9.49
CA GLU A 89 3.40 -6.17 9.80
C GLU A 89 3.69 -7.17 10.94
N GLN A 90 2.92 -7.09 12.03
CA GLN A 90 3.05 -8.04 13.15
C GLN A 90 2.72 -9.49 12.77
N ALA A 91 1.81 -9.67 11.82
CA ALA A 91 1.47 -10.98 11.26
C ALA A 91 2.42 -11.45 10.15
N HIS A 92 3.44 -10.65 9.80
CA HIS A 92 4.37 -10.89 8.68
C HIS A 92 3.64 -11.10 7.34
N LYS A 93 2.57 -10.34 7.11
CA LYS A 93 1.76 -10.40 5.89
C LYS A 93 1.94 -9.15 5.06
N PRO A 94 2.20 -9.28 3.75
CA PRO A 94 2.35 -8.12 2.91
C PRO A 94 1.00 -7.47 2.67
N ILE A 95 0.95 -6.16 2.85
CA ILE A 95 -0.23 -5.31 2.68
C ILE A 95 -0.05 -4.39 1.47
N PHE A 96 -1.12 -4.24 0.71
CA PHE A 96 -1.16 -3.44 -0.51
C PHE A 96 -2.34 -2.48 -0.47
N LEU A 97 -2.09 -1.26 -0.92
CA LEU A 97 -3.11 -0.29 -1.24
C LEU A 97 -3.65 -0.59 -2.63
N HIS A 98 -4.97 -0.65 -2.73
CA HIS A 98 -5.66 -0.80 -4.00
C HIS A 98 -5.52 0.50 -4.80
N ILE A 99 -4.67 0.48 -5.83
CA ILE A 99 -4.49 1.61 -6.75
C ILE A 99 -5.30 1.32 -8.03
N PRO A 100 -6.15 2.25 -8.49
CA PRO A 100 -6.97 2.06 -9.70
C PRO A 100 -6.10 1.80 -10.95
N ALA A 101 -6.64 0.98 -11.86
CA ALA A 101 -5.88 0.39 -12.96
C ALA A 101 -5.37 1.39 -14.02
N ARG A 102 -5.95 2.60 -14.12
CA ARG A 102 -5.55 3.63 -15.10
C ARG A 102 -4.06 4.00 -14.98
N ASN A 103 -3.48 3.93 -13.78
CA ASN A 103 -2.07 4.19 -13.54
C ASN A 103 -1.16 2.94 -13.68
N LYS A 104 -1.72 1.73 -13.80
CA LYS A 104 -0.92 0.52 -14.09
C LYS A 104 -0.33 0.55 -15.51
N GLN A 105 -0.98 1.24 -16.45
CA GLN A 105 -0.55 1.28 -17.85
C GLN A 105 0.72 2.09 -18.10
N LEU A 106 1.04 3.10 -17.28
CA LEU A 106 2.25 3.92 -17.45
C LEU A 106 3.54 3.23 -16.97
N LYS A 107 3.44 2.07 -16.30
CA LYS A 107 4.58 1.33 -15.74
C LYS A 107 4.78 -0.07 -16.33
N GLN A 108 4.37 -0.31 -17.58
CA GLN A 108 4.69 -1.56 -18.31
C GLN A 108 6.09 -1.52 -18.96
N GLY A 109 7.13 -1.23 -18.17
CA GLY A 109 8.52 -1.52 -18.59
C GLY A 109 8.80 -3.02 -18.66
N ASN A 110 9.83 -3.42 -19.40
CA ASN A 110 10.28 -4.83 -19.47
C ASN A 110 10.57 -5.38 -18.05
N GLN A 111 9.98 -6.52 -17.70
CA GLN A 111 10.14 -7.15 -16.36
C GLN A 111 11.62 -7.42 -16.02
N THR A 112 12.41 -7.80 -17.02
CA THR A 112 13.86 -8.06 -16.91
C THR A 112 14.64 -6.80 -16.54
N LEU A 113 14.34 -5.67 -17.21
CA LEU A 113 14.99 -4.39 -16.96
C LEU A 113 14.75 -3.91 -15.52
N ARG A 114 13.53 -4.11 -15.00
CA ARG A 114 13.20 -3.78 -13.60
C ARG A 114 13.96 -4.61 -12.58
N TRP A 115 14.12 -5.91 -12.83
CA TRP A 115 14.87 -6.78 -11.92
C TRP A 115 16.35 -6.39 -11.88
N LEU A 116 16.92 -6.06 -13.04
CA LEU A 116 18.28 -5.53 -13.14
C LEU A 116 18.43 -4.19 -12.41
N GLN A 117 17.48 -3.28 -12.59
CA GLN A 117 17.45 -1.99 -11.89
C GLN A 117 17.43 -2.17 -10.37
N ARG A 118 16.65 -3.14 -9.85
CA ARG A 118 16.64 -3.44 -8.42
C ARG A 118 17.98 -3.95 -7.89
N ILE A 119 18.71 -4.75 -8.68
CA ILE A 119 20.05 -5.21 -8.30
C ILE A 119 21.02 -4.03 -8.28
N ILE A 120 20.98 -3.18 -9.31
CA ILE A 120 21.82 -1.99 -9.39
C ILE A 120 21.52 -1.06 -8.21
N ASP A 121 20.26 -0.79 -7.91
CA ASP A 121 19.86 0.02 -6.76
C ASP A 121 20.36 -0.57 -5.44
N SER A 122 20.29 -1.89 -5.26
CA SER A 122 20.79 -2.56 -4.06
C SER A 122 22.32 -2.42 -3.94
N ILE A 123 23.06 -2.62 -5.03
CA ILE A 123 24.53 -2.48 -5.07
C ILE A 123 24.94 -1.03 -4.80
N VAL A 124 24.35 -0.07 -5.53
CA VAL A 124 24.62 1.36 -5.37
C VAL A 124 24.26 1.82 -3.97
N GLY A 125 23.10 1.38 -3.45
CA GLY A 125 22.66 1.69 -2.10
C GLY A 125 23.60 1.13 -1.04
N PHE A 126 24.17 -0.06 -1.25
CA PHE A 126 25.14 -0.66 -0.34
C PHE A 126 26.44 0.14 -0.29
N PHE A 127 27.01 0.48 -1.45
CA PHE A 127 28.22 1.30 -1.51
C PHE A 127 27.99 2.72 -0.97
N LEU A 128 26.84 3.32 -1.27
CA LEU A 128 26.47 4.64 -0.77
C LEU A 128 26.31 4.62 0.75
N LEU A 129 25.68 3.59 1.30
CA LEU A 129 25.56 3.40 2.75
C LEU A 129 26.92 3.19 3.41
N LEU A 130 27.81 2.41 2.79
CA LEU A 130 29.16 2.19 3.30
C LEU A 130 29.95 3.50 3.33
N LEU A 131 29.86 4.30 2.26
CA LEU A 131 30.52 5.61 2.15
C LEU A 131 29.96 6.63 3.15
N LEU A 132 28.65 6.62 3.37
CA LEU A 132 27.96 7.53 4.31
C LEU A 132 27.96 7.01 5.75
N SER A 133 28.44 5.80 6.02
CA SER A 133 28.47 5.22 7.36
C SER A 133 29.13 6.11 8.43
N PRO A 134 30.29 6.78 8.21
CA PRO A 134 30.85 7.68 9.21
C PRO A 134 29.97 8.91 9.45
N VAL A 135 29.27 9.42 8.43
CA VAL A 135 28.36 10.55 8.54
C VAL A 135 27.11 10.16 9.34
N ILE A 136 26.51 9.02 9.03
CA ILE A 136 25.35 8.47 9.75
C ILE A 136 25.71 8.27 11.22
N LEU A 137 26.88 7.69 11.52
CA LEU A 137 27.33 7.48 12.90
C LEU A 137 27.58 8.80 13.64
N GLY A 138 28.21 9.78 12.98
CA GLY A 138 28.39 11.13 13.52
C GLY A 138 27.07 11.83 13.83
N LEU A 139 26.07 11.71 12.94
CA LEU A 139 24.73 12.24 13.16
C LEU A 139 24.02 11.54 14.32
N ILE A 140 24.16 10.21 14.46
CA ILE A 140 23.59 9.47 15.60
C ILE A 140 24.16 9.98 16.92
N ILE A 141 25.49 10.15 17.01
CA ILE A 141 26.15 10.69 18.21
C ILE A 141 25.65 12.11 18.50
N LEU A 142 25.60 12.96 17.48
CA LEU A 142 25.13 14.33 17.60
C LEU A 142 23.66 14.38 18.09
N MET A 143 22.79 13.54 17.53
CA MET A 143 21.40 13.43 17.95
C MET A 143 21.27 12.92 19.39
N GLN A 144 22.08 11.96 19.82
CA GLN A 144 22.08 11.48 21.21
C GLN A 144 22.45 12.58 22.21
N ILE A 145 23.33 13.52 21.83
CA ILE A 145 23.72 14.65 22.68
C ILE A 145 22.59 15.69 22.76
N PHE A 146 21.93 15.98 21.63
CA PHE A 146 20.94 17.06 21.54
C PHE A 146 19.50 16.62 21.86
N SER A 147 19.13 15.35 21.66
CA SER A 147 17.75 14.85 21.72
C SER A 147 17.71 13.33 21.93
N PRO A 148 17.81 12.84 23.18
CA PRO A 148 17.91 11.40 23.47
C PRO A 148 16.60 10.60 23.37
N GLU A 149 15.44 11.23 23.09
CA GLU A 149 14.14 10.57 23.20
C GLU A 149 13.89 9.50 22.14
N SER A 150 14.10 9.82 20.86
CA SER A 150 13.95 8.87 19.77
C SER A 150 14.89 9.24 18.63
N LEU A 151 15.67 8.27 18.14
CA LEU A 151 16.59 8.48 17.03
C LEU A 151 15.92 8.27 15.67
N PHE A 152 14.97 7.35 15.60
CA PHE A 152 14.32 6.95 14.34
C PHE A 152 12.82 7.17 14.41
N CYS A 153 12.28 7.73 13.33
CA CYS A 153 10.86 7.80 13.06
C CYS A 153 10.50 6.76 12.00
N HIS A 154 9.37 6.11 12.21
CA HIS A 154 8.83 5.09 11.34
C HIS A 154 7.49 5.57 10.80
N GLU A 155 7.42 5.74 9.49
CA GLU A 155 6.22 6.23 8.81
C GLU A 155 5.80 5.26 7.72
N TRP A 156 4.50 5.02 7.63
CA TRP A 156 3.94 4.19 6.58
C TRP A 156 4.01 4.90 5.23
N HIS A 157 4.59 4.21 4.25
CA HIS A 157 4.74 4.68 2.89
C HIS A 157 4.19 3.67 1.89
N VAL A 158 3.69 4.18 0.78
CA VAL A 158 3.20 3.39 -0.35
C VAL A 158 4.29 3.33 -1.40
N GLY A 159 4.82 2.12 -1.61
CA GLY A 159 5.84 1.82 -2.59
C GLY A 159 5.27 1.39 -3.94
N GLU A 160 6.12 0.76 -4.74
CA GLU A 160 5.75 0.29 -6.08
C GLU A 160 4.57 -0.71 -6.01
N ARG A 161 3.62 -0.60 -6.95
CA ARG A 161 2.42 -1.44 -7.04
C ARG A 161 1.48 -1.34 -5.83
N GLY A 162 1.61 -0.28 -5.04
CA GLY A 162 0.78 -0.05 -3.86
C GLY A 162 1.24 -0.84 -2.63
N ARG A 163 2.41 -1.48 -2.63
CA ARG A 163 2.89 -2.19 -1.44
C ARG A 163 3.15 -1.20 -0.32
N LEU A 164 2.54 -1.38 0.85
CA LEU A 164 2.88 -0.58 2.02
C LEU A 164 4.16 -1.11 2.66
N PHE A 165 5.01 -0.19 3.11
CA PHE A 165 6.21 -0.50 3.88
C PHE A 165 6.51 0.62 4.87
N ARG A 166 7.32 0.31 5.88
CA ARG A 166 7.71 1.25 6.93
C ARG A 166 9.01 1.95 6.55
N ALA A 167 8.92 3.22 6.16
CA ALA A 167 10.08 4.05 5.86
C ALA A 167 10.77 4.46 7.17
N ILE A 168 12.10 4.41 7.17
CA ILE A 168 12.93 4.78 8.32
C ILE A 168 13.57 6.14 8.04
N ARG A 169 13.40 7.08 8.97
CA ARG A 169 14.03 8.40 8.94
C ARG A 169 14.59 8.73 10.32
N PHE A 170 15.46 9.73 10.39
CA PHE A 170 15.86 10.29 11.67
C PHE A 170 14.72 11.14 12.27
N SER A 171 14.55 11.04 13.58
CA SER A 171 13.60 11.89 14.30
C SER A 171 14.13 13.32 14.37
N THR A 172 13.41 14.27 13.76
CA THR A 172 13.74 15.70 13.82
C THR A 172 12.98 16.44 14.91
N THR A 173 12.08 15.73 15.62
CA THR A 173 11.21 16.26 16.66
C THR A 173 11.57 15.70 18.03
N ALA A 174 11.70 16.58 19.02
CA ALA A 174 11.81 16.20 20.44
C ALA A 174 10.55 16.65 21.17
N LYS A 175 9.93 15.72 21.92
CA LYS A 175 8.68 15.88 22.68
C LYS A 175 7.47 16.34 21.84
N TYR A 176 7.47 17.58 21.34
CA TYR A 176 6.45 18.15 20.42
C TYR A 176 7.00 19.27 19.51
N ASN A 177 8.33 19.51 19.51
CA ASN A 177 8.94 20.61 18.77
C ASN A 177 10.09 20.12 17.88
N ILE A 178 10.22 20.73 16.70
CA ILE A 178 11.35 20.50 15.80
C ILE A 178 12.61 21.06 16.46
N THR A 179 13.64 20.23 16.61
CA THR A 179 14.91 20.68 17.21
C THR A 179 15.71 21.53 16.22
N PRO A 180 16.59 22.45 16.67
CA PRO A 180 17.45 23.21 15.75
C PRO A 180 18.29 22.30 14.86
N LEU A 181 18.80 21.20 15.43
CA LEU A 181 19.49 20.14 14.72
C LEU A 181 18.57 19.46 13.70
N GLY A 182 17.35 19.10 14.09
CA GLY A 182 16.35 18.51 13.21
C GLY A 182 15.99 19.41 12.03
N ARG A 183 15.85 20.73 12.27
CA ARG A 183 15.63 21.73 11.20
C ARG A 183 16.80 21.80 10.22
N TRP A 184 18.03 21.74 10.73
CA TRP A 184 19.24 21.69 9.91
C TRP A 184 19.31 20.39 9.09
N MET A 185 19.07 19.24 9.72
CA MET A 185 19.06 17.94 9.05
C MET A 185 18.02 17.89 7.94
N HIS A 186 16.81 18.39 8.19
CA HIS A 186 15.73 18.46 7.21
C HIS A 186 16.10 19.36 6.02
N LYS A 187 16.72 20.52 6.28
CA LYS A 187 17.18 21.45 5.23
C LYS A 187 18.17 20.80 4.25
N TYR A 188 19.04 19.92 4.74
CA TYR A 188 20.01 19.19 3.93
C TYR A 188 19.57 17.77 3.58
N SER A 189 18.32 17.39 3.88
CA SER A 189 17.76 16.05 3.67
C SER A 189 18.57 14.92 4.32
N LEU A 190 19.33 15.22 5.37
CA LEU A 190 20.13 14.26 6.13
C LEU A 190 19.26 13.36 7.01
N ASP A 191 18.03 13.78 7.29
CA ASP A 191 16.98 13.01 7.96
C ASP A 191 16.58 11.74 7.17
N ASN A 192 16.75 11.77 5.84
CA ASN A 192 16.43 10.66 4.96
C ASN A 192 17.57 9.65 4.78
N LEU A 193 18.74 9.83 5.40
CA LEU A 193 19.83 8.87 5.27
C LEU A 193 19.45 7.43 5.69
N PRO A 194 18.67 7.21 6.77
CA PRO A 194 18.21 5.87 7.14
C PRO A 194 17.31 5.22 6.10
N LEU A 195 16.76 5.99 5.15
CA LEU A 195 15.94 5.47 4.06
C LEU A 195 16.72 4.53 3.13
N LEU A 196 18.05 4.66 3.08
CA LEU A 196 18.92 3.74 2.35
C LEU A 196 18.79 2.29 2.84
N PHE A 197 18.47 2.06 4.11
CA PHE A 197 18.18 0.72 4.61
C PHE A 197 16.93 0.10 3.96
N ASN A 198 15.92 0.89 3.63
CA ASN A 198 14.74 0.41 2.91
C ASN A 198 15.06 0.06 1.45
N VAL A 199 16.01 0.77 0.83
CA VAL A 199 16.51 0.42 -0.51
C VAL A 199 17.19 -0.95 -0.48
N LEU A 200 18.04 -1.20 0.52
CA LEU A 200 18.71 -2.49 0.71
C LEU A 200 17.74 -3.64 0.98
N ARG A 201 16.63 -3.38 1.70
CA ARG A 201 15.55 -4.36 1.89
C ARG A 201 14.73 -4.62 0.61
N GLY A 202 14.88 -3.79 -0.42
CA GLY A 202 14.10 -3.84 -1.64
C GLY A 202 12.68 -3.28 -1.49
N ASP A 203 12.43 -2.48 -0.45
CA ASP A 203 11.15 -1.80 -0.23
C ASP A 203 10.98 -0.61 -1.19
N MET A 204 12.09 0.05 -1.57
CA MET A 204 12.11 1.11 -2.56
C MET A 204 13.31 1.01 -3.52
N SER A 205 13.22 1.73 -4.62
CA SER A 205 14.29 1.96 -5.60
C SER A 205 14.96 3.31 -5.35
N LEU A 206 16.29 3.37 -5.49
CA LEU A 206 17.09 4.60 -5.42
C LEU A 206 16.78 5.52 -6.60
N ILE A 207 16.70 4.95 -7.81
CA ILE A 207 16.40 5.66 -9.05
C ILE A 207 15.06 5.13 -9.60
N GLY A 208 13.92 5.72 -9.25
CA GLY A 208 12.67 5.50 -10.03
C GLY A 208 11.43 4.94 -9.32
N SER A 209 11.37 4.87 -7.99
CA SER A 209 10.09 4.74 -7.29
C SER A 209 9.93 5.84 -6.24
N ARG A 210 9.16 6.89 -6.56
CA ARG A 210 8.67 7.79 -5.52
C ARG A 210 7.77 6.97 -4.61
N SER A 211 8.22 6.73 -3.38
CA SER A 211 7.34 6.29 -2.31
C SER A 211 6.51 7.49 -1.87
N TRP A 212 5.20 7.30 -1.73
CA TRP A 212 4.31 8.33 -1.21
C TRP A 212 4.06 8.09 0.27
N THR A 213 3.82 9.16 1.04
CA THR A 213 3.23 8.99 2.37
C THR A 213 1.82 8.40 2.22
N LEU A 214 1.25 7.83 3.28
CA LEU A 214 -0.14 7.36 3.23
C LEU A 214 -1.11 8.49 2.85
N ALA A 215 -0.94 9.66 3.47
CA ALA A 215 -1.75 10.84 3.18
C ALA A 215 -1.67 11.24 1.69
N ASP A 216 -0.45 11.36 1.15
CA ASP A 216 -0.26 11.71 -0.27
C ASP A 216 -0.88 10.65 -1.19
N ALA A 217 -0.71 9.37 -0.86
CA ALA A 217 -1.24 8.28 -1.67
C ALA A 217 -2.76 8.28 -1.69
N ILE A 218 -3.41 8.50 -0.54
CA ILE A 218 -4.87 8.61 -0.42
C ILE A 218 -5.36 9.79 -1.25
N GLN A 219 -4.74 10.96 -1.12
CA GLN A 219 -5.11 12.17 -1.86
C GLN A 219 -5.01 11.96 -3.38
N ILE A 220 -3.92 11.36 -3.86
CA ILE A 220 -3.73 11.06 -5.29
C ILE A 220 -4.81 10.10 -5.80
N ILE A 221 -5.12 9.06 -5.02
CA ILE A 221 -6.14 8.06 -5.40
C ILE A 221 -7.55 8.67 -5.39
N GLU A 222 -7.86 9.51 -4.42
CA GLU A 222 -9.15 10.19 -4.32
C GLU A 222 -9.36 11.18 -5.47
N GLU A 223 -8.33 11.96 -5.82
CA GLU A 223 -8.36 12.85 -6.97
C GLU A 223 -8.56 12.07 -8.29
N GLU A 224 -7.93 10.92 -8.44
CA GLU A 224 -8.13 10.04 -9.60
C GLU A 224 -9.59 9.54 -9.70
N TYR A 225 -10.19 9.12 -8.58
CA TYR A 225 -11.60 8.74 -8.55
C TYR A 225 -12.51 9.92 -8.91
N ARG A 226 -12.16 11.14 -8.50
CA ARG A 226 -12.91 12.35 -8.85
C ARG A 226 -12.90 12.61 -10.35
N ILE A 227 -11.73 12.48 -10.99
CA ILE A 227 -11.56 12.63 -12.44
C ILE A 227 -12.32 11.54 -13.19
N GLN A 228 -12.23 10.29 -12.75
CA GLN A 228 -12.93 9.18 -13.39
C GLN A 228 -14.46 9.38 -13.33
N ASN A 229 -14.99 9.82 -12.18
CA ASN A 229 -16.41 10.09 -12.03
C ASN A 229 -16.88 11.32 -12.84
N SER A 230 -16.03 12.33 -13.06
CA SER A 230 -16.38 13.50 -13.88
C SER A 230 -16.38 13.18 -15.37
N GLU A 231 -15.40 12.41 -15.87
CA GLU A 231 -15.36 11.91 -17.25
C GLU A 231 -16.58 11.02 -17.55
N PHE A 232 -16.97 10.15 -16.61
CA PHE A 232 -18.17 9.34 -16.74
C PHE A 232 -19.41 10.24 -16.88
N LYS A 233 -19.60 11.23 -15.99
CA LYS A 233 -20.73 12.16 -16.07
C LYS A 233 -20.81 12.96 -17.38
N MET A 234 -19.66 13.35 -17.96
CA MET A 234 -19.62 14.06 -19.25
C MET A 234 -19.95 13.14 -20.43
N GLY A 235 -19.63 11.84 -20.34
CA GLY A 235 -19.96 10.83 -21.36
C GLY A 235 -21.46 10.48 -21.45
N TYR A 236 -22.26 10.81 -20.42
CA TYR A 236 -23.72 10.65 -20.40
C TYR A 236 -24.49 11.96 -20.54
N ALA A 237 -23.85 13.06 -20.95
CA ALA A 237 -24.58 14.26 -21.30
C ALA A 237 -25.50 13.92 -22.49
N PRO A 238 -26.83 13.88 -22.32
CA PRO A 238 -27.72 13.64 -23.45
C PRO A 238 -27.51 14.80 -24.42
N LEU A 239 -27.15 14.47 -25.67
CA LEU A 239 -27.17 15.42 -26.78
C LEU A 239 -28.57 16.03 -26.80
N ARG A 240 -28.67 17.28 -26.37
CA ARG A 240 -29.88 18.10 -26.49
C ARG A 240 -29.93 18.74 -27.86
#